data_AF-A0A383ALD6-F1
#
_entry.id   AF-A0A383ALD6-F1
#
_cell.length_a   1.000
_cell.length_b   1.000
_cell.length_c   1.000
_cell.angle_alpha   90.00
_cell.angle_beta   90.00
_cell.angle_gamma   90.00
#
_symmetry.space_group_name_H-M   'P 1'
#
loop_
_entity.id
_entity.type
_entity.pdbx_description
1 polymer ?
#
loop_
_entity_poly.entity_id
_entity_poly.type
_entity_poly.pdbx_seq_one_letter_code
_entity_poly.pdbx_strand_id
1 'polypeptide(L)'
;MFDDFSDTLSLTIAKKILGGFEQHYRNIKRASVEAKRCFEEREWEKIEKDSKLRLNFYDKQVNSFCKKLSVDLNLKKQSVYGAKATMHQQTHLDKFNSEFWKRTKLAYIELITQHKQPELAETFYNSVFCRLFSRSFYNNQYIFTKPCVSLSYIDMDEPVIESFFVEQGQLKDTFTQILKSFSFNCKFG
;
A
#
# COMPACT_ATOMS: atom_id res chain seq x y z
N MET A 1 -6.36 29.07 17.70
CA MET A 1 -6.17 27.96 18.66
C MET A 1 -6.97 26.69 18.32
N PHE A 2 -7.90 26.71 17.36
CA PHE A 2 -8.66 25.52 16.91
C PHE A 2 -7.96 24.64 15.86
N ASP A 3 -6.74 25.01 15.43
CA ASP A 3 -6.05 24.39 14.29
C ASP A 3 -5.28 23.11 14.67
N ASP A 4 -4.64 23.12 15.84
CA ASP A 4 -3.68 22.10 16.29
C ASP A 4 -4.32 20.70 16.50
N PHE A 5 -5.56 20.66 16.99
CA PHE A 5 -6.30 19.40 17.15
C PHE A 5 -6.72 18.78 15.81
N SER A 6 -7.10 19.62 14.84
CA SER A 6 -7.46 19.18 13.49
C SER A 6 -6.24 18.61 12.77
N ASP A 7 -5.08 19.28 12.89
CA ASP A 7 -3.82 18.84 12.30
C ASP A 7 -3.31 17.54 12.93
N THR A 8 -3.36 17.43 14.26
CA THR A 8 -3.04 16.19 14.98
C THR A 8 -3.91 15.03 14.53
N LEU A 9 -5.21 15.28 14.30
CA LEU A 9 -6.12 14.25 13.82
C LEU A 9 -5.83 13.87 12.37
N SER A 10 -5.61 14.83 11.47
CA SER A 10 -5.24 14.58 10.08
C SER A 10 -3.97 13.73 9.98
N LEU A 11 -2.94 14.07 10.77
CA LEU A 11 -1.71 13.29 10.86
C LEU A 11 -1.98 11.87 11.40
N THR A 12 -2.83 11.74 12.42
CA THR A 12 -3.21 10.43 12.97
C THR A 12 -3.88 9.55 11.92
N ILE A 13 -4.77 10.11 11.11
CA ILE A 13 -5.44 9.38 10.03
C ILE A 13 -4.46 9.03 8.91
N ALA A 14 -3.59 9.96 8.51
CA ALA A 14 -2.52 9.69 7.54
C ALA A 14 -1.63 8.52 7.99
N LYS A 15 -1.17 8.52 9.25
CA LYS A 15 -0.40 7.41 9.85
C LYS A 15 -1.17 6.10 9.85
N LYS A 16 -2.47 6.12 10.13
CA LYS A 16 -3.32 4.91 10.07
C LYS A 16 -3.42 4.35 8.65
N ILE A 17 -3.61 5.22 7.65
CA ILE A 17 -3.65 4.82 6.23
C ILE A 17 -2.31 4.20 5.84
N LEU A 18 -1.19 4.84 6.20
CA LEU A 18 0.14 4.32 5.92
C LEU A 18 0.39 2.97 6.61
N GLY A 19 -0.01 2.83 7.88
CA GLY A 19 0.05 1.55 8.60
C GLY A 19 -0.78 0.44 7.93
N GLY A 20 -1.91 0.79 7.32
CA GLY A 20 -2.72 -0.12 6.50
C GLY A 20 -1.97 -0.59 5.25
N PHE A 21 -1.32 0.35 4.54
CA PHE A 21 -0.47 0.05 3.40
C PHE A 21 0.70 -0.87 3.80
N GLU A 22 1.41 -0.54 4.87
CA GLU A 22 2.52 -1.34 5.39
C GLU A 22 2.11 -2.76 5.74
N GLN A 23 0.94 -2.92 6.36
CA GLN A 23 0.41 -4.25 6.65
C GLN A 23 0.10 -5.04 5.38
N HIS A 24 -0.49 -4.38 4.38
CA HIS A 24 -0.77 -4.98 3.09
C HIS A 24 0.53 -5.41 2.37
N TYR A 25 1.52 -4.51 2.32
CA TYR A 25 2.81 -4.75 1.70
C TYR A 25 3.56 -5.93 2.36
N ARG A 26 3.59 -6.00 3.69
CA ARG A 26 4.16 -7.14 4.43
C ARG A 26 3.48 -8.47 4.07
N ASN A 27 2.17 -8.47 3.88
CA ASN A 27 1.45 -9.69 3.52
C ASN A 27 1.82 -10.18 2.12
N ILE A 28 1.99 -9.27 1.15
CA ILE A 28 2.50 -9.62 -0.19
C ILE A 28 3.94 -10.15 -0.08
N LYS A 29 4.82 -9.46 0.64
CA LYS A 29 6.23 -9.86 0.81
C LYS A 29 6.35 -11.26 1.42
N ARG A 30 5.55 -11.56 2.46
CA ARG A 30 5.50 -12.91 3.06
C ARG A 30 5.04 -13.98 2.08
N ALA A 31 4.03 -13.68 1.25
CA ALA A 31 3.57 -14.61 0.24
C ALA A 31 4.65 -14.91 -0.83
N SER A 32 5.49 -13.92 -1.17
CA SER A 32 6.62 -14.12 -2.09
C SER A 32 7.70 -15.01 -1.48
N VAL A 33 8.02 -14.84 -0.19
CA VAL A 33 8.95 -15.73 0.53
C VAL A 33 8.40 -17.15 0.60
N GLU A 34 7.11 -17.29 0.91
CA GLU A 34 6.45 -18.59 0.99
C GLU A 34 6.42 -19.34 -0.34
N ALA A 35 6.28 -18.62 -1.46
CA ALA A 35 6.29 -19.22 -2.79
C ALA A 35 7.61 -19.97 -3.09
N LYS A 36 8.75 -19.46 -2.61
CA LYS A 36 10.04 -20.15 -2.74
C LYS A 36 10.03 -21.49 -2.02
N ARG A 37 9.60 -21.51 -0.75
CA ARG A 37 9.49 -22.75 0.05
C ARG A 37 8.55 -23.75 -0.62
N CYS A 38 7.36 -23.32 -1.05
CA CYS A 38 6.40 -24.19 -1.72
C CYS A 38 6.97 -24.81 -3.01
N PHE A 39 7.79 -24.06 -3.76
CA PHE A 39 8.47 -24.58 -4.95
C PHE A 39 9.49 -25.67 -4.57
N GLU A 40 10.32 -25.42 -3.55
CA GLU A 40 11.34 -26.36 -3.07
C GLU A 40 10.72 -27.67 -2.55
N GLU A 41 9.56 -27.56 -1.89
CA GLU A 41 8.81 -28.70 -1.34
C GLU A 41 7.79 -29.32 -2.31
N ARG A 42 7.68 -28.79 -3.53
CA ARG A 42 6.76 -29.26 -4.57
C ARG A 42 5.27 -29.17 -4.20
N GLU A 43 4.89 -28.19 -3.39
CA GLU A 43 3.51 -27.92 -2.95
C GLU A 43 2.71 -27.16 -4.03
N TRP A 44 2.53 -27.76 -5.21
CA TRP A 44 1.93 -27.10 -6.37
C TRP A 44 0.49 -26.61 -6.14
N GLU A 45 -0.33 -27.43 -5.49
CA GLU A 45 -1.71 -27.09 -5.17
C GLU A 45 -1.81 -25.86 -4.25
N LYS A 46 -0.86 -25.73 -3.31
CA LYS A 46 -0.82 -24.57 -2.41
C LYS A 46 -0.44 -23.30 -3.18
N ILE A 47 0.54 -23.36 -4.08
CA ILE A 47 0.91 -22.22 -4.93
C ILE A 47 -0.30 -21.73 -5.74
N GLU A 48 -1.06 -22.66 -6.34
CA GLU A 48 -2.25 -22.32 -7.12
C GLU A 48 -3.33 -21.68 -6.23
N LYS A 49 -3.63 -22.30 -5.09
CA LYS A 49 -4.61 -21.80 -4.11
C LYS A 49 -4.24 -20.41 -3.59
N ASP A 50 -3.00 -20.21 -3.19
CA ASP A 50 -2.51 -18.92 -2.67
C ASP A 50 -2.54 -17.84 -3.76
N SER A 51 -2.23 -18.19 -5.01
CA SER A 51 -2.35 -17.26 -6.14
C SER A 51 -3.79 -16.77 -6.35
N LYS A 52 -4.77 -17.69 -6.31
CA LYS A 52 -6.20 -17.32 -6.40
C LYS A 52 -6.66 -16.48 -5.21
N LEU A 53 -6.18 -16.79 -4.00
CA LEU A 53 -6.48 -16.02 -2.81
C LEU A 53 -5.95 -14.59 -2.92
N ARG A 54 -4.73 -14.39 -3.42
CA ARG A 54 -4.09 -13.06 -3.55
C ARG A 54 -4.90 -12.07 -4.39
N LEU A 55 -5.48 -12.50 -5.51
CA LEU A 55 -6.30 -11.63 -6.37
C LEU A 55 -7.46 -10.97 -5.60
N ASN A 56 -8.16 -11.76 -4.77
CA ASN A 56 -9.28 -11.28 -3.97
C ASN A 56 -8.84 -10.60 -2.65
N PHE A 57 -7.58 -10.72 -2.27
CA PHE A 57 -7.09 -10.36 -0.95
C PHE A 57 -6.85 -8.84 -0.80
N TYR A 58 -6.48 -8.15 -1.88
CA TYR A 58 -6.31 -6.70 -1.89
C TYR A 58 -7.62 -6.01 -1.47
N ASP A 59 -8.69 -6.23 -2.23
CA ASP A 59 -9.98 -5.60 -2.00
C ASP A 59 -10.57 -5.94 -0.63
N LYS A 60 -10.47 -7.21 -0.21
CA LYS A 60 -10.96 -7.64 1.12
C LYS A 60 -10.24 -6.92 2.25
N GLN A 61 -8.92 -6.77 2.16
CA GLN A 61 -8.15 -6.03 3.17
C GLN A 61 -8.49 -4.56 3.18
N VAL A 62 -8.54 -3.91 2.02
CA VAL A 62 -8.90 -2.49 1.91
C VAL A 62 -10.30 -2.26 2.46
N ASN A 63 -11.26 -3.12 2.14
CA ASN A 63 -12.62 -3.03 2.69
C ASN A 63 -12.66 -3.18 4.22
N SER A 64 -11.93 -4.16 4.76
CA SER A 64 -11.85 -4.38 6.21
C SER A 64 -11.20 -3.19 6.91
N PHE A 65 -10.12 -2.66 6.34
CA PHE A 65 -9.45 -1.46 6.82
C PHE A 65 -10.39 -0.24 6.80
N CYS A 66 -11.08 0.00 5.68
CA CYS A 66 -12.01 1.11 5.53
C CYS A 66 -13.18 1.03 6.52
N LYS A 67 -13.69 -0.18 6.82
CA LYS A 67 -14.72 -0.37 7.85
C LYS A 67 -14.21 0.07 9.23
N LYS A 68 -13.02 -0.40 9.63
CA LYS A 68 -12.39 -0.01 10.91
C LYS A 68 -12.12 1.49 10.97
N LEU A 69 -11.54 2.03 9.90
CA LEU A 69 -11.25 3.46 9.80
C LEU A 69 -12.53 4.30 9.87
N SER A 70 -13.61 3.87 9.22
CA SER A 70 -14.91 4.55 9.28
C SER A 70 -15.48 4.57 10.70
N VAL A 71 -15.31 3.50 11.48
CA VAL A 71 -15.70 3.48 12.91
C VAL A 71 -14.87 4.49 13.70
N ASP A 72 -13.55 4.49 13.51
CA ASP A 72 -12.64 5.42 14.18
C ASP A 72 -12.94 6.89 13.84
N LEU A 73 -13.35 7.18 12.60
CA LEU A 73 -13.74 8.52 12.16
C LEU A 73 -15.11 8.93 12.74
N ASN A 74 -16.06 7.99 12.82
CA ASN A 74 -17.39 8.23 13.41
C ASN A 74 -17.34 8.52 14.92
N LEU A 75 -16.38 7.94 15.66
CA LEU A 75 -16.14 8.27 17.07
C LEU A 75 -15.55 9.67 17.26
N LYS A 76 -15.00 10.29 16.20
CA LYS A 76 -14.31 11.59 16.23
C LYS A 76 -15.11 12.73 15.56
N LYS A 77 -16.44 12.59 15.54
CA LYS A 77 -17.40 13.25 14.63
C LYS A 77 -17.40 14.78 14.54
N GLN A 78 -16.76 15.53 15.45
CA GLN A 78 -16.81 17.00 15.41
C GLN A 78 -15.83 17.66 14.42
N SER A 79 -14.72 17.02 14.07
CA SER A 79 -13.70 17.61 13.19
C SER A 79 -13.60 16.96 11.80
N VAL A 80 -14.10 15.74 11.64
CA VAL A 80 -14.00 14.96 10.37
C VAL A 80 -15.20 15.20 9.44
N TYR A 81 -16.35 15.55 10.01
CA TYR A 81 -17.59 15.82 9.29
C TYR A 81 -17.91 17.32 9.37
N GLY A 82 -18.39 17.92 8.28
CA GLY A 82 -18.68 19.36 8.22
C GLY A 82 -19.72 19.81 9.27
N ALA A 83 -19.62 21.05 9.74
CA ALA A 83 -20.34 21.59 10.90
C ALA A 83 -21.88 21.79 10.74
N LYS A 84 -22.53 21.19 9.74
CA LYS A 84 -24.00 21.29 9.55
C LYS A 84 -24.68 19.96 9.86
N ALA A 85 -24.65 19.58 11.13
CA ALA A 85 -25.42 18.46 11.66
C ALA A 85 -26.54 18.99 12.57
N THR A 86 -27.57 19.59 11.97
CA THR A 86 -28.86 19.75 12.65
C THR A 86 -29.90 19.00 11.84
N MET A 87 -30.60 18.12 12.56
CA MET A 87 -31.71 17.26 12.16
C MET A 87 -32.30 17.52 10.75
N HIS A 88 -32.08 16.57 9.83
CA HIS A 88 -33.11 15.87 9.04
C HIS A 88 -32.46 15.26 7.79
N GLN A 89 -32.75 13.96 7.57
CA GLN A 89 -32.51 13.19 6.34
C GLN A 89 -31.06 13.03 5.86
N GLN A 90 -30.59 11.77 5.94
CA GLN A 90 -29.28 11.32 5.47
C GLN A 90 -29.20 11.37 3.94
N THR A 91 -28.85 12.52 3.37
CA THR A 91 -28.36 12.59 1.99
C THR A 91 -26.84 12.58 1.98
N HIS A 92 -26.27 11.92 0.98
CA HIS A 92 -24.88 11.47 0.91
C HIS A 92 -23.83 12.60 0.78
N LEU A 93 -24.27 13.88 0.78
CA LEU A 93 -23.47 15.04 0.39
C LEU A 93 -23.02 15.92 1.58
N ASP A 94 -23.61 15.80 2.77
CA ASP A 94 -23.31 16.69 3.90
C ASP A 94 -22.18 16.20 4.84
N LYS A 95 -21.47 15.12 4.48
CA LYS A 95 -20.54 14.39 5.37
C LYS A 95 -19.08 14.44 4.92
N PHE A 96 -18.63 15.53 4.29
CA PHE A 96 -17.26 15.66 3.81
C PHE A 96 -16.60 16.95 4.30
N ASN A 97 -15.61 16.84 5.20
CA ASN A 97 -14.77 17.97 5.56
C ASN A 97 -13.58 18.07 4.58
N SER A 98 -13.72 18.97 3.60
CA SER A 98 -12.69 19.24 2.58
C SER A 98 -11.33 19.59 3.19
N GLU A 99 -11.32 20.47 4.18
CA GLU A 99 -10.08 20.99 4.77
C GLU A 99 -9.33 19.90 5.52
N PHE A 100 -10.06 19.10 6.29
CA PHE A 100 -9.52 17.92 6.98
C PHE A 100 -8.85 16.93 6.02
N TRP A 101 -9.48 16.64 4.88
CA TRP A 101 -8.93 15.68 3.91
C TRP A 101 -7.77 16.23 3.08
N LYS A 102 -7.75 17.54 2.82
CA LYS A 102 -6.56 18.22 2.25
C LYS A 102 -5.37 18.10 3.19
N ARG A 103 -5.56 18.41 4.47
CA ARG A 103 -4.52 18.28 5.51
C ARG A 103 -4.07 16.85 5.70
N THR A 104 -5.01 15.90 5.68
CA THR A 104 -4.69 14.47 5.75
C THR A 104 -3.83 14.03 4.57
N LYS A 105 -4.15 14.48 3.35
CA LYS A 105 -3.33 14.19 2.16
C LYS A 105 -1.94 14.83 2.28
N LEU A 106 -1.83 16.09 2.72
CA LEU A 106 -0.54 16.76 2.93
C LEU A 106 0.34 16.03 3.96
N ALA A 107 -0.21 15.70 5.12
CA ALA A 107 0.48 14.91 6.13
C ALA A 107 0.89 13.53 5.59
N TYR A 108 0.06 12.91 4.74
CA TYR A 108 0.40 11.64 4.09
C TYR A 108 1.58 11.77 3.12
N ILE A 109 1.62 12.85 2.32
CA ILE A 109 2.74 13.16 1.41
C ILE A 109 4.06 13.24 2.17
N GLU A 110 4.07 13.96 3.29
CA GLU A 110 5.27 14.09 4.14
C GLU A 110 5.76 12.72 4.63
N LEU A 111 4.84 11.84 5.05
CA LEU A 111 5.19 10.50 5.51
C LEU A 111 5.75 9.60 4.40
N ILE A 112 5.20 9.65 3.19
CA ILE A 112 5.62 8.78 2.09
C ILE A 112 6.87 9.29 1.35
N THR A 113 7.24 10.55 1.53
CA THR A 113 8.45 11.12 0.90
C THR A 113 9.71 10.38 1.33
N GLN A 114 9.76 9.87 2.56
CA GLN A 114 10.87 9.06 3.08
C GLN A 114 10.66 7.54 2.88
N HIS A 115 9.57 7.14 2.22
CA HIS A 115 9.23 5.73 2.07
C HIS A 115 9.91 5.11 0.84
N LYS A 116 10.33 3.84 0.95
CA LYS A 116 10.98 3.12 -0.17
C LYS A 116 10.04 2.77 -1.33
N GLN A 117 8.72 2.87 -1.11
CA GLN A 117 7.68 2.48 -2.07
C GLN A 117 6.55 3.53 -2.09
N PRO A 118 6.82 4.78 -2.51
CA PRO A 118 5.84 5.87 -2.42
C PRO A 118 4.66 5.67 -3.38
N GLU A 119 4.88 5.21 -4.61
CA GLU A 119 3.82 5.01 -5.60
C GLU A 119 2.77 3.97 -5.19
N LEU A 120 3.21 2.88 -4.53
CA LEU A 120 2.30 1.88 -4.01
C LEU A 120 1.50 2.44 -2.83
N ALA A 121 2.13 3.26 -1.98
CA ALA A 121 1.48 3.93 -0.87
C ALA A 121 0.42 4.94 -1.37
N GLU A 122 0.69 5.68 -2.45
CA GLU A 122 -0.28 6.57 -3.11
C GLU A 122 -1.48 5.79 -3.66
N THR A 123 -1.22 4.68 -4.34
CA THR A 123 -2.28 3.80 -4.87
C THR A 123 -3.17 3.23 -3.76
N PHE A 124 -2.57 2.83 -2.64
CA PHE A 124 -3.30 2.38 -1.47
C PHE A 124 -4.16 3.50 -0.87
N TYR A 125 -3.60 4.70 -0.74
CA TYR A 125 -4.35 5.87 -0.27
C TYR A 125 -5.56 6.14 -1.17
N ASN A 126 -5.39 6.14 -2.50
CA ASN A 126 -6.48 6.31 -3.46
C ASN A 126 -7.57 5.24 -3.27
N SER A 127 -7.16 3.99 -3.07
CA SER A 127 -8.10 2.88 -2.85
C SER A 127 -8.92 3.07 -1.58
N VAL A 128 -8.29 3.53 -0.50
CA VAL A 128 -8.98 3.86 0.77
C VAL A 128 -9.95 5.03 0.55
N PHE A 129 -9.48 6.14 -0.01
CA PHE A 129 -10.31 7.34 -0.22
C PHE A 129 -11.54 7.04 -1.08
N CYS A 130 -11.35 6.33 -2.20
CA CYS A 130 -12.42 5.92 -3.09
C CYS A 130 -13.43 4.93 -2.46
N ARG A 131 -13.05 4.23 -1.38
CA ARG A 131 -13.97 3.36 -0.63
C ARG A 131 -14.75 4.11 0.44
N LEU A 132 -14.20 5.22 0.94
CA LEU A 132 -14.82 6.05 1.96
C LEU A 132 -15.79 7.08 1.38
N PHE A 133 -15.51 7.60 0.18
CA PHE A 133 -16.26 8.71 -0.41
C PHE A 133 -16.78 8.41 -1.81
N SER A 134 -17.84 9.10 -2.22
CA SER A 134 -18.41 9.00 -3.56
C SER A 134 -17.48 9.58 -4.62
N ARG A 135 -17.67 9.12 -5.87
CA ARG A 135 -16.90 9.57 -7.05
C ARG A 135 -16.92 11.08 -7.29
N SER A 136 -17.92 11.80 -6.76
CA SER A 136 -18.02 13.26 -6.82
C SER A 136 -16.83 13.99 -6.19
N PHE A 137 -16.07 13.33 -5.30
CA PHE A 137 -14.90 13.90 -4.64
C PHE A 137 -13.57 13.49 -5.30
N TYR A 138 -13.60 12.84 -6.47
CA TYR A 138 -12.38 12.35 -7.12
C TYR A 138 -11.75 13.46 -7.94
N ASN A 139 -10.86 14.21 -7.29
CA ASN A 139 -10.04 15.22 -7.93
C ASN A 139 -8.67 15.28 -7.25
N ASN A 140 -7.71 15.96 -7.88
CA ASN A 140 -6.34 16.00 -7.41
C ASN A 140 -6.16 16.66 -6.02
N GLN A 141 -7.16 17.35 -5.48
CA GLN A 141 -7.08 17.89 -4.12
C GLN A 141 -7.14 16.77 -3.07
N TYR A 142 -7.79 15.66 -3.37
CA TYR A 142 -8.07 14.61 -2.38
C TYR A 142 -7.45 13.27 -2.71
N ILE A 143 -7.17 12.97 -3.98
CA ILE A 143 -6.51 11.74 -4.43
C ILE A 143 -5.26 12.06 -5.24
N PHE A 144 -4.36 11.10 -5.41
CA PHE A 144 -3.17 11.21 -6.25
C PHE A 144 -3.52 10.89 -7.70
N THR A 145 -3.58 11.90 -8.57
CA THR A 145 -3.75 11.68 -10.02
C THR A 145 -2.43 11.69 -10.77
N LYS A 146 -1.35 12.12 -10.11
CA LYS A 146 0.03 12.07 -10.57
C LYS A 146 0.92 11.70 -9.38
N PRO A 147 2.05 11.01 -9.61
CA PRO A 147 3.04 10.75 -8.57
C PRO A 147 3.48 12.04 -7.89
N CYS A 148 3.49 12.06 -6.55
CA CYS A 148 3.91 13.23 -5.79
C CYS A 148 5.38 13.15 -5.35
N VAL A 149 5.94 11.94 -5.27
CA VAL A 149 7.36 11.70 -4.96
C VAL A 149 8.11 11.31 -6.22
N SER A 150 9.26 11.93 -6.46
CA SER A 150 10.14 11.54 -7.57
C SER A 150 10.89 10.27 -7.23
N LEU A 151 10.84 9.27 -8.11
CA LEU A 151 11.58 8.02 -7.96
C LEU A 151 13.09 8.17 -8.19
N SER A 152 13.57 9.29 -8.76
CA SER A 152 14.97 9.45 -9.16
C SER A 152 15.97 9.51 -8.00
N TYR A 153 15.50 9.52 -6.75
CA TYR A 153 16.32 9.58 -5.54
C TYR A 153 16.00 8.46 -4.52
N ILE A 154 15.41 7.34 -4.96
CA ILE A 154 15.29 6.17 -4.08
C ILE A 154 16.61 5.41 -4.13
N ASP A 155 17.45 5.62 -3.13
CA ASP A 155 18.64 4.80 -2.93
C ASP A 155 18.22 3.36 -2.61
N MET A 156 18.58 2.45 -3.52
CA MET A 156 18.42 1.02 -3.34
C MET A 156 19.73 0.48 -2.76
N ASP A 157 19.68 0.03 -1.51
CA ASP A 157 20.86 -0.50 -0.79
C ASP A 157 21.44 -1.77 -1.44
N GLU A 158 20.66 -2.48 -2.27
CA GLU A 158 21.03 -3.75 -2.88
C GLU A 158 20.72 -3.79 -4.39
N PRO A 159 21.62 -4.37 -5.21
CA PRO A 159 21.38 -4.53 -6.65
C PRO A 159 20.28 -5.56 -6.91
N VAL A 160 19.31 -5.19 -7.75
CA VAL A 160 18.21 -6.08 -8.18
C VAL A 160 18.65 -7.07 -9.27
N ILE A 161 19.80 -6.81 -9.90
CA ILE A 161 20.33 -7.59 -11.02
C ILE A 161 21.73 -8.09 -10.66
N GLU A 162 21.95 -9.38 -10.83
CA GLU A 162 23.28 -9.98 -10.84
C GLU A 162 23.75 -10.14 -12.29
N SER A 163 24.99 -9.72 -12.57
CA SER A 163 25.60 -9.84 -13.90
C SER A 163 26.63 -10.96 -13.92
N PHE A 164 26.61 -11.78 -14.97
CA PHE A 164 27.54 -12.88 -15.17
C PHE A 164 28.30 -12.68 -16.48
N PHE A 165 29.63 -12.76 -16.43
CA PHE A 165 30.49 -12.66 -17.61
C PHE A 165 30.87 -14.06 -18.10
N VAL A 166 30.85 -14.27 -19.42
CA VAL A 166 31.14 -15.58 -20.03
C VAL A 166 32.39 -15.46 -20.90
N GLU A 167 33.42 -16.23 -20.57
CA GLU A 167 34.59 -16.40 -21.44
C GLU A 167 34.46 -17.66 -22.32
N GLN A 168 35.32 -17.77 -23.34
CA GLN A 168 35.30 -18.88 -24.28
C GLN A 168 35.53 -20.22 -23.54
N GLY A 169 34.58 -21.15 -23.67
CA GLY A 169 34.61 -22.46 -23.00
C GLY A 169 34.00 -22.52 -21.60
N GLN A 170 33.64 -21.39 -20.97
CA GLN A 170 33.11 -21.32 -19.60
C GLN A 170 31.57 -21.30 -19.50
N LEU A 171 30.87 -21.51 -20.63
CA LEU A 171 29.41 -21.38 -20.69
C LEU A 171 28.70 -22.29 -19.68
N LYS A 172 29.14 -23.55 -19.58
CA LYS A 172 28.56 -24.55 -18.65
C LYS A 172 28.73 -24.13 -17.18
N ASP A 173 29.90 -23.61 -16.84
CA ASP A 173 30.21 -23.17 -15.48
C ASP A 173 29.41 -21.93 -15.12
N THR A 174 29.26 -21.00 -16.07
CA THR A 174 28.44 -19.80 -15.87
C THR A 174 26.97 -20.15 -15.65
N PHE A 175 26.39 -21.07 -16.44
CA PHE A 175 25.03 -21.56 -16.18
C PHE A 175 24.90 -22.21 -14.80
N THR A 176 25.91 -22.97 -14.37
CA THR A 176 25.92 -23.56 -13.04
C THR A 176 25.95 -22.50 -11.94
N GLN A 177 26.71 -21.41 -12.14
CA GLN A 177 26.75 -20.28 -11.21
C GLN A 177 25.39 -19.57 -11.13
N ILE A 178 24.75 -19.30 -12.28
CA ILE A 178 23.42 -18.69 -12.35
C ILE A 178 22.41 -19.56 -11.58
N LEU A 179 22.38 -20.87 -11.83
CA LEU A 179 21.47 -21.77 -11.14
C LEU A 179 21.72 -21.82 -9.62
N LYS A 180 22.98 -21.73 -9.19
CA LYS A 180 23.36 -21.69 -7.78
C LYS A 180 23.00 -20.36 -7.10
N SER A 181 22.99 -19.23 -7.81
CA SER A 181 22.72 -17.92 -7.20
C SER A 181 21.29 -17.83 -6.64
N PHE A 182 20.31 -18.51 -7.26
CA PHE A 182 18.95 -18.63 -6.72
C PHE A 182 18.87 -19.31 -5.34
N SER A 183 19.91 -20.05 -4.94
CA SER A 183 20.04 -20.67 -3.62
C SER A 183 18.81 -21.51 -3.24
N PHE A 184 18.32 -22.34 -4.16
CA PHE A 184 17.21 -23.25 -3.90
C PHE A 184 17.63 -24.42 -3.01
N ASN A 185 16.83 -24.75 -2.01
CA ASN A 185 17.04 -25.88 -1.11
C ASN A 185 16.46 -27.19 -1.68
N CYS A 186 16.73 -27.48 -2.95
CA CYS A 186 16.33 -28.73 -3.60
C CYS A 186 17.41 -29.22 -4.56
N LYS A 187 17.46 -30.54 -4.81
CA LYS A 187 18.41 -31.11 -5.79
C LYS A 187 17.97 -30.76 -7.21
N PHE A 188 18.93 -30.40 -8.05
CA PHE A 188 18.75 -30.39 -9.50
C PHE A 188 18.49 -31.84 -9.95
N GLY A 189 17.38 -32.03 -10.67
CA GLY A 189 16.96 -33.32 -11.22
C GLY A 189 17.66 -33.66 -12.53
#